data_AF-A0A453QSW6-F1
#
_entry.id   AF-A0A453QSW6-F1
#
_cell.length_a   1.000
_cell.length_b   1.000
_cell.length_c   1.000
_cell.angle_alpha   90.00
_cell.angle_beta   90.00
_cell.angle_gamma   90.00
#
_symmetry.space_group_name_H-M   'P 1'
#
loop_
_entity.id
_entity.type
_entity.pdbx_description
1 polymer ?
#
loop_
_entity_poly.entity_id
_entity_poly.type
_entity_poly.pdbx_seq_one_letter_code
_entity_poly.pdbx_strand_id
1 'polypeptide(L)'
;MEANGSQQEEPRRLSSGDHESLKDPKKRKGGWITFPFLAVAILCLGLASGGAMSNMVVYLITEYHVPSVDAAQISTIISGSISVAPVAGAIVADAFFGCFPIVAVAMVMAVLSLVMFTLTASLPGLRPAACQLGAGPCEQASTGQMAALYAAVFLLCLSAAGARFNQATMGANQFEAAADRDVFFNWYFIFFYASTVLGATVIVYLQDTVSWTLGFGVSCAASIVGLTALLLGARYYRQPPAQGSPFTGLARVVVAAARNRKVSVVASKEDLKFYYGPRRGDDDVKTGGDGVVTPSDSFR
;
A
#
# COMPACT_ATOMS: atom_id res chain seq x y z
N MET A 1 -80.83 -8.64 -32.26
CA MET A 1 -79.80 -9.59 -32.73
C MET A 1 -78.58 -8.75 -33.02
N GLU A 2 -77.72 -8.60 -32.01
CA GLU A 2 -76.37 -9.24 -31.97
C GLU A 2 -75.34 -8.32 -32.64
N ALA A 3 -74.13 -8.07 -32.15
CA ALA A 3 -73.54 -8.08 -30.81
C ALA A 3 -72.35 -7.11 -30.95
N ASN A 4 -72.22 -6.17 -30.02
CA ASN A 4 -71.23 -5.09 -30.06
C ASN A 4 -69.92 -5.61 -29.42
N GLY A 5 -68.89 -5.84 -30.23
CA GLY A 5 -67.56 -6.24 -29.77
C GLY A 5 -66.62 -5.04 -29.70
N SER A 6 -66.60 -4.36 -28.56
CA SER A 6 -65.61 -3.32 -28.26
C SER A 6 -64.28 -3.97 -27.83
N GLN A 7 -63.26 -3.92 -28.70
CA GLN A 7 -61.88 -4.11 -28.27
C GLN A 7 -61.40 -2.86 -27.54
N GLN A 8 -61.00 -3.05 -26.29
CA GLN A 8 -60.47 -2.04 -25.39
C GLN A 8 -58.98 -1.85 -25.72
N GLU A 9 -58.60 -0.70 -26.28
CA GLU A 9 -57.20 -0.29 -26.40
C GLU A 9 -56.65 0.05 -25.01
N GLU A 10 -55.67 -0.74 -24.56
CA GLU A 10 -54.90 -0.49 -23.35
C GLU A 10 -53.87 0.63 -23.62
N PRO A 11 -53.75 1.65 -22.77
CA PRO A 11 -52.75 2.70 -22.97
C PRO A 11 -51.37 2.13 -22.65
N ARG A 12 -50.59 1.87 -23.69
CA ARG A 12 -49.19 1.46 -23.62
C ARG A 12 -48.40 2.55 -22.88
N ARG A 13 -48.09 2.33 -21.60
CA ARG A 13 -47.22 3.22 -20.81
C ARG A 13 -45.91 3.42 -21.56
N LEU A 14 -45.56 4.68 -21.77
CA LEU A 14 -44.26 5.10 -22.27
C LEU A 14 -43.20 4.67 -21.24
N SER A 15 -42.53 3.55 -21.49
CA SER A 15 -41.30 3.19 -20.77
C SER A 15 -40.20 4.09 -21.29
N SER A 16 -39.96 5.20 -20.59
CA SER A 16 -38.76 6.03 -20.75
C SER A 16 -37.56 5.23 -20.22
N GLY A 17 -37.07 4.31 -21.05
CA GLY A 17 -36.05 3.34 -20.70
C GLY A 17 -34.94 3.17 -21.74
N ASP A 18 -34.85 4.04 -22.74
CA ASP A 18 -33.79 3.99 -23.75
C ASP A 18 -32.85 5.20 -23.61
N HIS A 19 -32.25 5.33 -22.43
CA HIS A 19 -30.89 5.86 -22.36
C HIS A 19 -29.93 4.67 -22.40
N GLU A 20 -29.92 3.95 -23.53
CA GLU A 20 -28.69 3.33 -23.99
C GLU A 20 -27.68 4.46 -24.19
N SER A 21 -26.99 4.78 -23.10
CA SER A 21 -25.74 5.52 -23.16
C SER A 21 -24.82 4.69 -24.04
N LEU A 22 -24.69 5.13 -25.29
CA LEU A 22 -23.59 4.83 -26.20
C LEU A 22 -22.27 5.00 -25.43
N LYS A 23 -21.89 3.96 -24.69
CA LYS A 23 -20.54 3.82 -24.16
C LYS A 23 -19.69 3.56 -25.37
N ASP A 24 -18.95 4.59 -25.78
CA ASP A 24 -17.70 4.45 -26.54
C ASP A 24 -17.02 3.12 -26.19
N PRO A 25 -16.41 2.40 -27.15
CA PRO A 25 -15.61 1.21 -26.86
C PRO A 25 -14.30 1.63 -26.17
N LYS A 26 -14.40 2.22 -24.98
CA LYS A 26 -13.30 2.45 -24.07
C LYS A 26 -12.78 1.07 -23.70
N LYS A 27 -11.58 0.73 -24.21
CA LYS A 27 -10.79 -0.42 -23.79
C LYS A 27 -11.04 -0.71 -22.31
N ARG A 28 -11.67 -1.85 -22.03
CA ARG A 28 -12.04 -2.28 -20.68
C ARG A 28 -10.75 -2.37 -19.85
N LYS A 29 -10.55 -1.44 -18.92
CA LYS A 29 -9.41 -1.44 -17.99
C LYS A 29 -9.72 -2.32 -16.77
N GLY A 30 -8.69 -2.93 -16.19
CA GLY A 30 -8.80 -3.87 -15.08
C GLY A 30 -9.05 -5.32 -15.50
N GLY A 31 -9.35 -6.16 -14.53
CA GLY A 31 -9.58 -7.59 -14.69
C GLY A 31 -8.30 -8.43 -14.78
N TRP A 32 -8.46 -9.71 -15.07
CA TRP A 32 -7.38 -10.71 -15.01
C TRP A 32 -6.17 -10.45 -15.92
N ILE A 33 -6.30 -9.59 -16.94
CA ILE A 33 -5.17 -9.15 -17.78
C ILE A 33 -4.10 -8.40 -16.97
N THR A 34 -4.46 -7.78 -15.84
CA THR A 34 -3.52 -7.04 -14.99
C THR A 34 -2.77 -7.94 -14.02
N PHE A 35 -3.30 -9.15 -13.75
CA PHE A 35 -2.80 -10.09 -12.75
C PHE A 35 -1.32 -10.48 -12.94
N PRO A 36 -0.83 -10.89 -14.13
CA PRO A 36 0.58 -11.28 -14.28
C PRO A 36 1.55 -10.13 -13.98
N PHE A 37 1.21 -8.90 -14.39
CA PHE A 37 2.03 -7.72 -14.11
C PHE A 37 2.10 -7.44 -12.60
N LEU A 38 0.96 -7.53 -11.90
CA LEU A 38 0.89 -7.37 -10.46
C LEU A 38 1.64 -8.47 -9.72
N ALA A 39 1.48 -9.73 -10.15
CA ALA A 39 2.13 -10.89 -9.57
C ALA A 39 3.66 -10.74 -9.61
N VAL A 40 4.21 -10.39 -10.78
CA VAL A 40 5.65 -10.15 -10.94
C VAL A 40 6.10 -8.97 -10.08
N ALA A 41 5.36 -7.86 -10.07
CA ALA A 41 5.71 -6.69 -9.25
C ALA A 41 5.74 -7.02 -7.74
N ILE A 42 4.76 -7.78 -7.24
CA ILE A 42 4.66 -8.21 -5.84
C ILE A 42 5.82 -9.17 -5.50
N LEU A 43 6.02 -10.20 -6.32
CA LEU A 43 7.06 -11.20 -6.12
C LEU A 43 8.46 -10.57 -6.10
N CYS A 44 8.77 -9.78 -7.12
CA CYS A 44 10.08 -9.15 -7.27
C CYS A 44 10.37 -8.13 -6.17
N LEU A 45 9.40 -7.29 -5.81
CA LEU A 45 9.59 -6.30 -4.74
C LEU A 45 9.79 -6.98 -3.38
N GLY A 46 8.96 -7.98 -3.08
CA GLY A 46 9.03 -8.73 -1.83
C GLY A 46 10.33 -9.51 -1.70
N LEU A 47 10.78 -10.15 -2.77
CA LEU A 47 12.06 -10.90 -2.80
C LEU A 47 13.24 -9.96 -2.56
N ALA A 48 13.28 -8.82 -3.26
CA ALA A 48 14.38 -7.87 -3.17
C ALA A 48 14.44 -7.17 -1.79
N SER A 49 13.28 -6.73 -1.29
CA SER A 49 13.20 -6.03 0.00
C SER A 49 13.39 -7.01 1.18
N GLY A 50 12.81 -8.21 1.07
CA GLY A 50 12.99 -9.27 2.06
C GLY A 50 14.44 -9.70 2.18
N GLY A 51 15.11 -9.96 1.04
CA GLY A 51 16.53 -10.32 1.03
C GLY A 51 17.45 -9.25 1.61
N ALA A 52 17.18 -7.96 1.34
CA ALA A 52 17.97 -6.86 1.93
C ALA A 52 17.78 -6.75 3.46
N MET A 53 16.58 -7.04 3.95
CA MET A 53 16.23 -6.84 5.36
C MET A 53 16.58 -8.05 6.23
N SER A 54 16.35 -9.28 5.74
CA SER A 54 16.51 -10.52 6.50
C SER A 54 17.92 -10.72 7.03
N ASN A 55 18.94 -10.20 6.32
CA ASN A 55 20.34 -10.39 6.69
C ASN A 55 21.05 -9.10 7.14
N MET A 56 20.29 -8.06 7.47
CA MET A 56 20.84 -6.74 7.81
C MET A 56 21.76 -6.77 9.04
N VAL A 57 21.41 -7.56 10.06
CA VAL A 57 22.24 -7.69 11.28
C VAL A 57 23.60 -8.27 10.94
N VAL A 58 23.64 -9.32 10.12
CA VAL A 58 24.90 -9.94 9.70
C VAL A 58 25.71 -8.95 8.88
N TYR A 59 25.09 -8.24 7.94
CA TYR A 59 25.77 -7.22 7.13
C TYR A 59 26.46 -6.15 7.98
N LEU A 60 25.78 -5.65 9.01
CA LEU A 60 26.33 -4.66 9.94
C LEU A 60 27.52 -5.20 10.74
N ILE A 61 27.45 -6.46 11.17
CA ILE A 61 28.51 -7.09 11.97
C ILE A 61 29.72 -7.45 11.10
N THR A 62 29.50 -8.08 9.94
CA THR A 62 30.57 -8.66 9.12
C THR A 62 31.24 -7.65 8.21
N GLU A 63 30.49 -6.70 7.64
CA GLU A 63 31.03 -5.76 6.63
C GLU A 63 31.25 -4.35 7.20
N TYR A 64 30.54 -3.97 8.26
CA TYR A 64 30.68 -2.65 8.90
C TYR A 64 31.34 -2.70 10.29
N HIS A 65 31.64 -3.90 10.79
CA HIS A 65 32.25 -4.15 12.10
C HIS A 65 31.50 -3.47 13.26
N VAL A 66 30.18 -3.37 13.14
CA VAL A 66 29.30 -2.82 14.19
C VAL A 66 29.16 -3.87 15.30
N PRO A 67 29.24 -3.49 16.59
CA PRO A 67 28.99 -4.41 17.69
C PRO A 67 27.62 -5.08 17.59
N SER A 68 27.54 -6.37 17.93
CA SER A 68 26.31 -7.17 17.70
C SER A 68 25.06 -6.61 18.40
N VAL A 69 25.21 -6.00 19.57
CA VAL A 69 24.10 -5.36 20.31
C VAL A 69 23.57 -4.15 19.55
N ASP A 70 24.46 -3.29 19.07
CA ASP A 70 24.10 -2.09 18.31
C ASP A 70 23.50 -2.47 16.95
N ALA A 71 24.06 -3.49 16.28
CA ALA A 71 23.54 -4.00 15.01
C ALA A 71 22.10 -4.54 15.15
N ALA A 72 21.81 -5.28 16.23
CA ALA A 72 20.46 -5.77 16.53
C ALA A 72 19.47 -4.64 16.81
N GLN A 73 19.91 -3.62 17.56
CA GLN A 73 19.10 -2.42 17.84
C GLN A 73 18.79 -1.64 16.57
N ILE A 74 19.79 -1.38 15.73
CA ILE A 74 19.62 -0.73 14.42
C ILE A 74 18.61 -1.51 13.57
N SER A 75 18.78 -2.82 13.45
CA SER A 75 17.88 -3.67 12.65
C SER A 75 16.44 -3.65 13.17
N THR A 76 16.25 -3.62 14.49
CA THR A 76 14.92 -3.52 15.11
C THR A 76 14.26 -2.18 14.82
N ILE A 77 15.02 -1.07 14.87
CA ILE A 77 14.52 0.27 14.50
C ILE A 77 14.09 0.30 13.01
N ILE A 78 14.90 -0.29 12.13
CA ILE A 78 14.58 -0.41 10.70
C ILE A 78 13.29 -1.21 10.50
N SER A 79 13.15 -2.34 11.20
CA SER A 79 11.97 -3.19 11.12
C SER A 79 10.70 -2.52 11.63
N GLY A 80 10.79 -1.77 12.73
CA GLY A 80 9.70 -0.93 13.20
C GLY A 80 9.29 0.12 12.16
N SER A 81 10.28 0.80 11.57
CA SER A 81 10.05 1.85 10.56
C SER A 81 9.34 1.31 9.32
N ILE A 82 9.81 0.18 8.77
CA ILE A 82 9.21 -0.49 7.61
C ILE A 82 7.80 -1.02 7.91
N SER A 83 7.50 -1.38 9.16
CA SER A 83 6.18 -1.85 9.55
C SER A 83 5.15 -0.73 9.65
N VAL A 84 5.57 0.48 10.01
CA VAL A 84 4.70 1.67 10.13
C VAL A 84 4.56 2.41 8.79
N ALA A 85 5.61 2.44 7.96
CA ALA A 85 5.63 3.18 6.70
C ALA A 85 4.42 2.91 5.78
N PRO A 86 3.94 1.65 5.58
CA PRO A 86 2.76 1.38 4.75
C PRO A 86 1.50 2.13 5.17
N VAL A 87 1.33 2.39 6.47
CA VAL A 87 0.19 3.16 7.00
C VAL A 87 0.26 4.61 6.51
N ALA A 88 1.44 5.23 6.60
CA ALA A 88 1.66 6.59 6.13
C ALA A 88 1.42 6.69 4.61
N GLY A 89 1.94 5.74 3.85
CA GLY A 89 1.72 5.72 2.41
C GLY A 89 0.26 5.48 2.02
N ALA A 90 -0.49 4.67 2.77
CA ALA A 90 -1.93 4.47 2.55
C ALA A 90 -2.71 5.79 2.78
N ILE A 91 -2.40 6.51 3.85
CA ILE A 91 -3.02 7.83 4.13
C ILE A 91 -2.77 8.80 2.96
N VAL A 92 -1.53 8.87 2.45
CA VAL A 92 -1.17 9.76 1.34
C VAL A 92 -1.87 9.34 0.04
N ALA A 93 -1.94 8.03 -0.23
CA ALA A 93 -2.65 7.50 -1.41
C ALA A 93 -4.13 7.85 -1.36
N ASP A 94 -4.80 7.59 -0.23
CA ASP A 94 -6.23 7.81 -0.08
C ASP A 94 -6.60 9.30 -0.08
N ALA A 95 -5.71 10.17 0.43
CA ALA A 95 -5.96 11.60 0.53
C ALA A 95 -5.73 12.37 -0.79
N PHE A 96 -4.72 12.00 -1.59
CA PHE A 96 -4.25 12.87 -2.68
C PHE A 96 -4.09 12.19 -4.04
N PHE A 97 -3.40 11.06 -4.11
CA PHE A 97 -2.86 10.58 -5.39
C PHE A 97 -3.49 9.27 -5.92
N GLY A 98 -4.17 8.51 -5.06
CA GLY A 98 -4.56 7.12 -5.33
C GLY A 98 -3.38 6.14 -5.23
N CYS A 99 -3.67 4.84 -5.30
CA CYS A 99 -2.67 3.81 -5.01
C CYS A 99 -1.58 3.68 -6.09
N PHE A 100 -1.92 3.76 -7.38
CA PHE A 100 -0.96 3.51 -8.47
C PHE A 100 0.30 4.40 -8.42
N PRO A 101 0.20 5.74 -8.37
CA PRO A 101 1.41 6.59 -8.33
C PRO A 101 2.24 6.35 -7.07
N ILE A 102 1.61 6.09 -5.92
CA ILE A 102 2.30 5.80 -4.66
C ILE A 102 3.07 4.47 -4.75
N VAL A 103 2.46 3.43 -5.33
CA VAL A 103 3.14 2.15 -5.59
C VAL A 103 4.29 2.33 -6.56
N ALA A 104 4.09 3.08 -7.66
CA ALA A 104 5.12 3.30 -8.68
C ALA A 104 6.34 4.04 -8.11
N VAL A 105 6.11 5.12 -7.36
CA VAL A 105 7.19 5.86 -6.67
C VAL A 105 7.89 4.95 -5.67
N ALA A 106 7.16 4.18 -4.87
CA ALA A 106 7.76 3.24 -3.93
C ALA A 106 8.69 2.21 -4.61
N MET A 107 8.29 1.65 -5.76
CA MET A 107 9.15 0.72 -6.50
C MET A 107 10.40 1.42 -7.08
N VAL A 108 10.31 2.68 -7.50
CA VAL A 108 11.49 3.48 -7.89
C VAL A 108 12.44 3.68 -6.70
N MET A 109 11.89 4.02 -5.52
CA MET A 109 12.67 4.15 -4.29
C MET A 109 13.31 2.82 -3.88
N ALA A 110 12.64 1.68 -4.12
CA ALA A 110 13.18 0.36 -3.89
C ALA A 110 14.42 0.09 -4.75
N VAL A 111 14.34 0.37 -6.06
CA VAL A 111 15.48 0.25 -6.97
C VAL A 111 16.62 1.14 -6.51
N LEU A 112 16.36 2.42 -6.21
CA LEU A 112 17.41 3.34 -5.73
C LEU A 112 18.06 2.86 -4.43
N SER A 113 17.27 2.31 -3.49
CA SER A 113 17.80 1.73 -2.25
C SER A 113 18.77 0.58 -2.53
N LEU A 114 18.42 -0.32 -3.45
CA LEU A 114 19.20 -1.51 -3.78
C LEU A 114 20.44 -1.16 -4.60
N VAL A 115 20.36 -0.13 -5.45
CA VAL A 115 21.54 0.47 -6.09
C VAL A 115 22.48 0.98 -5.00
N MET A 116 22.00 1.75 -4.02
CA MET A 116 22.84 2.24 -2.93
C MET A 116 23.44 1.09 -2.10
N PHE A 117 22.68 0.06 -1.73
CA PHE A 117 23.23 -1.13 -1.05
C PHE A 117 24.29 -1.86 -1.87
N THR A 118 24.10 -1.95 -3.20
CA THR A 118 25.08 -2.56 -4.09
C THR A 118 26.35 -1.71 -4.17
N LEU A 119 26.21 -0.38 -4.21
CA LEU A 119 27.35 0.54 -4.17
C LEU A 119 28.12 0.44 -2.85
N THR A 120 27.41 0.36 -1.71
CA THR A 120 28.07 0.20 -0.41
C THR A 120 28.83 -1.13 -0.28
N ALA A 121 28.34 -2.20 -0.91
CA ALA A 121 29.04 -3.49 -0.92
C ALA A 121 30.19 -3.55 -1.94
N SER A 122 30.08 -2.86 -3.07
CA SER A 122 31.06 -2.93 -4.17
C SER A 122 32.21 -1.93 -4.04
N LEU A 123 31.96 -0.73 -3.51
CA LEU A 123 32.97 0.33 -3.47
C LEU A 123 33.77 0.28 -2.17
N PRO A 124 35.11 0.08 -2.22
CA PRO A 124 35.94 0.03 -1.02
C PRO A 124 35.99 1.35 -0.24
N GLY A 125 35.58 2.47 -0.84
CA GLY A 125 35.42 3.75 -0.12
C GLY A 125 34.14 3.86 0.72
N LEU A 126 33.14 3.02 0.44
CA LEU A 126 31.83 3.05 1.12
C LEU A 126 31.67 1.97 2.20
N ARG A 127 32.70 1.17 2.45
CA ARG A 127 32.76 0.19 3.54
C ARG A 127 34.15 0.17 4.19
N PRO A 128 34.28 -0.14 5.48
CA PRO A 128 35.58 -0.25 6.13
C PRO A 128 36.44 -1.34 5.49
N ALA A 129 37.76 -1.25 5.67
CA ALA A 129 38.70 -2.22 5.13
C ALA A 129 38.49 -3.60 5.79
N ALA A 130 38.63 -4.66 4.99
CA ALA A 130 38.47 -6.03 5.49
C ALA A 130 39.44 -6.32 6.65
N CYS A 131 38.93 -6.91 7.72
CA CYS A 131 39.78 -7.25 8.86
C CYS A 131 40.82 -8.29 8.49
N GLN A 132 42.09 -7.96 8.74
CA GLN A 132 43.18 -8.91 8.60
C GLN A 132 43.26 -9.75 9.88
N LEU A 133 43.16 -11.08 9.74
CA LEU A 133 43.39 -11.99 10.87
C LEU A 133 44.80 -11.76 11.44
N GLY A 134 44.87 -11.37 12.72
CA GLY A 134 46.13 -11.19 13.45
C GLY A 134 46.66 -9.75 13.54
N ALA A 135 45.99 -8.76 12.92
CA ALA A 135 46.45 -7.36 12.90
C ALA A 135 45.89 -6.46 14.02
N GLY A 136 45.10 -7.00 14.96
CA GLY A 136 44.46 -6.25 16.04
C GLY A 136 42.94 -6.10 15.87
N PRO A 137 42.27 -5.23 16.65
CA PRO A 137 40.84 -4.99 16.53
C PRO A 137 40.49 -4.34 15.19
N CYS A 138 39.41 -4.81 14.57
CA CYS A 138 38.87 -4.29 13.32
C CYS A 138 38.59 -2.79 13.38
N GLU A 139 38.97 -2.06 12.34
CA GLU A 139 38.58 -0.67 12.19
C GLU A 139 37.07 -0.58 11.97
N GLN A 140 36.39 0.21 12.81
CA GLN A 140 34.95 0.43 12.69
C GLN A 140 34.64 1.30 11.47
N ALA A 141 33.42 1.15 10.94
CA ALA A 141 32.95 1.97 9.84
C ALA A 141 33.03 3.47 10.17
N SER A 142 33.59 4.26 9.25
CA SER A 142 33.61 5.71 9.37
C SER A 142 32.20 6.30 9.31
N THR A 143 32.04 7.51 9.84
CA THR A 143 30.75 8.23 9.80
C THR A 143 30.19 8.37 8.38
N GLY A 144 31.05 8.59 7.38
CA GLY A 144 30.64 8.70 5.97
C GLY A 144 30.10 7.39 5.39
N GLN A 145 30.72 6.26 5.74
CA GLN A 145 30.29 4.93 5.31
C GLN A 145 28.95 4.55 5.95
N MET A 146 28.80 4.80 7.24
CA MET A 146 27.53 4.60 7.95
C MET A 146 26.43 5.52 7.40
N ALA A 147 26.74 6.77 7.07
CA ALA A 147 25.77 7.69 6.47
C ALA A 147 25.28 7.19 5.10
N ALA A 148 26.15 6.64 4.26
CA ALA A 148 25.77 6.04 2.98
C ALA A 148 24.85 4.82 3.19
N LEU A 149 25.16 3.96 4.15
CA LEU A 149 24.32 2.82 4.50
C LEU A 149 22.93 3.26 5.01
N TYR A 150 22.88 4.25 5.91
CA TYR A 150 21.62 4.77 6.42
C TYR A 150 20.80 5.50 5.35
N ALA A 151 21.43 6.12 4.35
CA ALA A 151 20.73 6.64 3.20
C ALA A 151 20.05 5.51 2.39
N ALA A 152 20.73 4.38 2.17
CA ALA A 152 20.15 3.21 1.51
C ALA A 152 18.94 2.65 2.30
N VAL A 153 19.09 2.52 3.61
CA VAL A 153 18.02 2.10 4.53
C VAL A 153 16.84 3.07 4.51
N PHE A 154 17.09 4.38 4.51
CA PHE A 154 16.03 5.38 4.47
C PHE A 154 15.22 5.29 3.16
N LEU A 155 15.89 5.10 2.03
CA LEU A 155 15.23 4.87 0.74
C LEU A 155 14.39 3.59 0.75
N LEU A 156 14.87 2.53 1.41
CA LEU A 156 14.11 1.29 1.59
C LEU A 156 12.86 1.50 2.47
N CYS A 157 12.95 2.32 3.52
CA CYS A 157 11.79 2.70 4.33
C CYS A 157 10.76 3.51 3.52
N LEU A 158 11.21 4.40 2.64
CA LEU A 158 10.31 5.14 1.73
C LEU A 158 9.64 4.22 0.71
N SER A 159 10.37 3.23 0.19
CA SER A 159 9.80 2.15 -0.63
C SER A 159 8.70 1.38 0.13
N ALA A 160 8.94 1.05 1.40
CA ALA A 160 7.95 0.34 2.20
C ALA A 160 6.62 1.09 2.34
N ALA A 161 6.61 2.43 2.27
CA ALA A 161 5.39 3.22 2.39
C ALA A 161 4.36 2.95 1.29
N GLY A 162 4.81 2.78 0.04
CA GLY A 162 3.91 2.43 -1.07
C GLY A 162 3.76 0.93 -1.30
N ALA A 163 4.45 0.10 -0.53
CA ALA A 163 4.32 -1.35 -0.58
C ALA A 163 3.11 -1.84 0.25
N ARG A 164 2.88 -3.16 0.25
CA ARG A 164 1.86 -3.86 1.05
C ARG A 164 0.44 -3.34 0.85
N PHE A 165 -0.04 -2.40 1.68
CA PHE A 165 -1.43 -1.93 1.66
C PHE A 165 -1.80 -1.28 0.32
N ASN A 166 -0.96 -0.36 -0.16
CA ASN A 166 -1.21 0.29 -1.43
C ASN A 166 -1.14 -0.67 -2.63
N GLN A 167 -0.24 -1.67 -2.60
CA GLN A 167 -0.16 -2.70 -3.63
C GLN A 167 -1.37 -3.65 -3.60
N ALA A 168 -1.80 -4.09 -2.41
CA ALA A 168 -2.97 -4.93 -2.24
C ALA A 168 -4.25 -4.20 -2.70
N THR A 169 -4.44 -2.96 -2.26
CA THR A 169 -5.58 -2.12 -2.67
C THR A 169 -5.54 -1.83 -4.18
N MET A 170 -4.37 -1.51 -4.73
CA MET A 170 -4.21 -1.32 -6.18
C MET A 170 -4.63 -2.56 -6.97
N GLY A 171 -4.24 -3.76 -6.53
CA GLY A 171 -4.61 -5.00 -7.20
C GLY A 171 -6.09 -5.36 -7.03
N ALA A 172 -6.66 -5.17 -5.84
CA ALA A 172 -8.09 -5.36 -5.60
C ALA A 172 -8.96 -4.41 -6.44
N ASN A 173 -8.50 -3.17 -6.66
CA ASN A 173 -9.16 -2.18 -7.50
C ASN A 173 -9.27 -2.58 -8.98
N GLN A 174 -8.57 -3.63 -9.41
CA GLN A 174 -8.70 -4.16 -10.77
C GLN A 174 -9.99 -4.95 -10.98
N PHE A 175 -10.66 -5.40 -9.90
CA PHE A 175 -11.81 -6.28 -9.95
C PHE A 175 -13.07 -5.61 -9.37
N GLU A 176 -14.21 -5.74 -10.06
CA GLU A 176 -15.50 -5.23 -9.57
C GLU A 176 -16.22 -6.26 -8.70
N ALA A 177 -16.21 -7.53 -9.12
CA ALA A 177 -16.88 -8.61 -8.41
C ALA A 177 -16.13 -8.96 -7.12
N ALA A 178 -16.88 -9.17 -6.03
CA ALA A 178 -16.31 -9.56 -4.73
C ALA A 178 -15.55 -10.90 -4.82
N ALA A 179 -16.13 -11.90 -5.50
CA ALA A 179 -15.50 -13.20 -5.69
C ALA A 179 -14.12 -13.11 -6.37
N ASP A 180 -13.98 -12.26 -7.40
CA ASP A 180 -12.69 -12.05 -8.07
C ASP A 180 -11.65 -11.37 -7.14
N ARG A 181 -12.11 -10.45 -6.28
CA ARG A 181 -11.24 -9.81 -5.28
C ARG A 181 -10.74 -10.82 -4.26
N ASP A 182 -11.59 -11.72 -3.79
CA ASP A 182 -11.20 -12.76 -2.82
C ASP A 182 -10.14 -13.70 -3.42
N VAL A 183 -10.32 -14.13 -4.67
CA VAL A 183 -9.33 -14.94 -5.38
C VAL A 183 -8.02 -14.16 -5.57
N PHE A 184 -8.09 -12.88 -5.91
CA PHE A 184 -6.91 -12.02 -6.00
C PHE A 184 -6.17 -11.94 -4.66
N PHE A 185 -6.88 -11.72 -3.55
CA PHE A 185 -6.26 -11.64 -2.22
C PHE A 185 -5.55 -12.93 -1.83
N ASN A 186 -6.13 -14.10 -2.13
CA ASN A 186 -5.48 -15.38 -1.92
C ASN A 186 -4.13 -15.46 -2.67
N TRP A 187 -4.13 -15.11 -3.96
CA TRP A 187 -2.90 -15.08 -4.76
C TRP A 187 -1.90 -14.02 -4.29
N TYR A 188 -2.38 -12.85 -3.88
CA TYR A 188 -1.55 -11.80 -3.32
C TYR A 188 -0.75 -12.31 -2.11
N PHE A 189 -1.42 -13.00 -1.17
CA PHE A 189 -0.73 -13.56 0.00
C PHE A 189 0.23 -14.69 -0.37
N ILE A 190 -0.15 -15.56 -1.32
CA ILE A 190 0.75 -16.61 -1.83
C ILE A 190 2.04 -15.97 -2.36
N PHE A 191 1.94 -14.95 -3.21
CA PHE A 191 3.12 -14.27 -3.75
C PHE A 191 3.91 -13.51 -2.68
N PHE A 192 3.22 -12.85 -1.75
CA PHE A 192 3.85 -12.13 -0.66
C PHE A 192 4.70 -13.07 0.22
N TYR A 193 4.14 -14.19 0.68
CA TYR A 193 4.88 -15.15 1.49
C TYR A 193 5.93 -15.92 0.69
N ALA A 194 5.65 -16.32 -0.55
CA ALA A 194 6.63 -16.97 -1.42
C ALA A 194 7.85 -16.07 -1.65
N SER A 195 7.63 -14.79 -1.92
CA SER A 195 8.73 -13.82 -2.10
C SER A 195 9.55 -13.63 -0.82
N THR A 196 8.92 -13.66 0.35
CA THR A 196 9.59 -13.56 1.66
C THR A 196 10.48 -14.78 1.90
N VAL A 197 9.97 -15.99 1.65
CA VAL A 197 10.74 -17.24 1.78
C VAL A 197 11.92 -17.24 0.81
N LEU A 198 11.70 -16.88 -0.46
CA LEU A 198 12.77 -16.80 -1.46
C LEU A 198 13.83 -15.76 -1.09
N GLY A 199 13.42 -14.59 -0.60
CA GLY A 199 14.33 -13.55 -0.12
C GLY A 199 15.17 -14.05 1.07
N ALA A 200 14.53 -14.63 2.08
CA ALA A 200 15.19 -15.12 3.29
C ALA A 200 16.07 -16.37 3.07
N THR A 201 15.95 -17.04 1.93
CA THR A 201 16.74 -18.25 1.60
C THR A 201 17.73 -17.99 0.47
N VAL A 202 17.25 -17.74 -0.75
CA VAL A 202 18.09 -17.61 -1.94
C VAL A 202 18.96 -16.37 -1.86
N ILE A 203 18.39 -15.21 -1.52
CA ILE A 203 19.17 -13.96 -1.47
C ILE A 203 20.13 -13.97 -0.28
N VAL A 204 19.69 -14.43 0.88
CA VAL A 204 20.57 -14.59 2.06
C VAL A 204 21.73 -15.54 1.76
N TYR A 205 21.47 -16.67 1.09
CA TYR A 205 22.53 -17.58 0.67
C TYR A 205 23.57 -16.90 -0.23
N LEU A 206 23.12 -16.10 -1.20
CA LEU A 206 24.02 -15.35 -2.07
C LEU A 206 24.84 -14.30 -1.28
N GLN A 207 24.22 -13.62 -0.32
CA GLN A 207 24.87 -12.63 0.54
C GLN A 207 25.95 -13.27 1.41
N ASP A 208 25.62 -14.36 2.11
CA ASP A 208 26.51 -14.99 3.09
C ASP A 208 27.60 -15.86 2.47
N THR A 209 27.27 -16.61 1.40
CA THR A 209 28.18 -17.64 0.85
C THR A 209 28.96 -17.15 -0.37
N VAL A 210 28.36 -16.28 -1.21
CA VAL A 210 28.96 -15.88 -2.49
C VAL A 210 29.57 -14.48 -2.39
N SER A 211 28.75 -13.45 -2.23
CA SER A 211 29.17 -12.08 -1.90
C SER A 211 27.97 -11.17 -1.67
N TRP A 212 28.14 -10.18 -0.79
CA TRP A 212 27.18 -9.11 -0.58
C TRP A 212 26.83 -8.34 -1.85
N THR A 213 27.85 -8.02 -2.67
CA THR A 213 27.66 -7.31 -3.94
C THR A 213 26.73 -8.07 -4.88
N LEU A 214 26.90 -9.39 -4.99
CA LEU A 214 26.05 -10.21 -5.85
C LEU A 214 24.65 -10.36 -5.27
N GLY A 215 24.51 -10.55 -3.95
CA GLY A 215 23.21 -10.62 -3.28
C GLY A 215 22.36 -9.35 -3.46
N PHE A 216 22.96 -8.17 -3.24
CA PHE A 216 22.27 -6.89 -3.48
C PHE A 216 22.07 -6.60 -4.97
N GLY A 217 23.03 -6.97 -5.82
CA GLY A 217 22.91 -6.81 -7.28
C GLY A 217 21.76 -7.62 -7.88
N VAL A 218 21.60 -8.89 -7.48
CA VAL A 218 20.48 -9.75 -7.88
C VAL A 218 19.15 -9.20 -7.36
N SER A 219 19.13 -8.72 -6.11
CA SER A 219 17.95 -8.05 -5.54
C SER A 219 17.57 -6.79 -6.33
N CYS A 220 18.56 -5.97 -6.72
CA CYS A 220 18.37 -4.79 -7.55
C CYS A 220 17.78 -5.16 -8.91
N ALA A 221 18.33 -6.17 -9.59
CA ALA A 221 17.83 -6.66 -10.87
C ALA A 221 16.38 -7.16 -10.75
N ALA A 222 16.05 -7.92 -9.71
CA ALA A 222 14.68 -8.34 -9.44
C ALA A 222 13.74 -7.14 -9.26
N SER A 223 14.14 -6.15 -8.46
CA SER A 223 13.35 -4.93 -8.26
C SER A 223 13.09 -4.15 -9.56
N ILE A 224 14.09 -4.05 -10.45
CA ILE A 224 13.95 -3.44 -11.78
C ILE A 224 12.95 -4.21 -12.64
N VAL A 225 12.99 -5.55 -12.62
CA VAL A 225 12.00 -6.40 -13.33
C VAL A 225 10.60 -6.13 -12.79
N GLY A 226 10.44 -6.07 -11.46
CA GLY A 226 9.16 -5.75 -10.82
C GLY A 226 8.61 -4.37 -11.22
N LEU A 227 9.46 -3.34 -11.19
CA LEU A 227 9.10 -1.98 -11.61
C LEU A 227 8.70 -1.94 -13.09
N THR A 228 9.47 -2.62 -13.94
CA THR A 228 9.19 -2.69 -15.37
C THR A 228 7.85 -3.38 -15.63
N ALA A 229 7.57 -4.50 -14.95
CA ALA A 229 6.30 -5.20 -15.05
C ALA A 229 5.12 -4.30 -14.64
N LEU A 230 5.25 -3.56 -13.52
CA LEU A 230 4.24 -2.60 -13.07
C LEU A 230 3.98 -1.52 -14.14
N LEU A 231 5.04 -0.93 -14.69
CA LEU A 231 4.91 0.13 -15.69
C LEU A 231 4.34 -0.37 -17.03
N LEU A 232 4.70 -1.58 -17.47
CA LEU A 232 4.11 -2.21 -18.66
C LEU A 232 2.60 -2.48 -18.48
N GLY A 233 2.19 -2.79 -17.25
CA GLY A 233 0.79 -2.95 -16.86
C GLY A 233 -0.02 -1.66 -16.83
N ALA A 234 0.63 -0.48 -16.79
CA ALA A 234 -0.01 0.81 -16.53
C ALA A 234 -1.19 1.13 -17.47
N ARG A 235 -1.10 0.74 -18.74
CA ARG A 235 -2.18 0.96 -19.74
C ARG A 235 -3.42 0.10 -19.50
N TYR A 236 -3.28 -1.01 -18.78
CA TYR A 236 -4.34 -1.97 -18.49
C TYR A 236 -5.00 -1.71 -17.13
N TYR A 237 -4.29 -1.06 -16.20
CA TYR A 237 -4.82 -0.86 -14.85
C TYR A 237 -6.02 0.09 -14.82
N ARG A 238 -7.02 -0.30 -14.03
CA ARG A 238 -8.06 0.59 -13.53
C ARG A 238 -7.51 1.39 -12.35
N GLN A 239 -7.61 2.72 -12.46
CA GLN A 239 -7.13 3.66 -11.45
C GLN A 239 -8.32 4.48 -10.95
N PRO A 240 -9.03 4.02 -9.91
CA PRO A 240 -10.08 4.81 -9.30
C PRO A 240 -9.50 6.09 -8.67
N PRO A 241 -10.26 7.20 -8.66
CA PRO A 241 -9.82 8.43 -7.99
C PRO A 241 -9.69 8.22 -6.48
N ALA A 242 -8.85 9.04 -5.83
CA ALA A 242 -8.71 9.07 -4.38
C ALA A 242 -10.06 9.38 -3.71
N GLN A 243 -10.46 8.58 -2.72
CA GLN A 243 -11.76 8.70 -2.03
C GLN A 243 -11.69 9.52 -0.74
N GLY A 244 -10.54 10.13 -0.44
CA GLY A 244 -10.27 10.80 0.84
C GLY A 244 -9.83 9.80 1.91
N SER A 245 -8.96 10.24 2.83
CA SER A 245 -8.46 9.37 3.90
C SER A 245 -9.34 9.48 5.17
N PRO A 246 -9.85 8.38 5.74
CA PRO A 246 -10.64 8.42 6.98
C PRO A 246 -9.84 8.98 8.17
N PHE A 247 -8.51 8.91 8.12
CA PHE A 247 -7.62 9.51 9.13
C PHE A 247 -7.70 11.04 9.15
N THR A 248 -8.00 11.69 8.01
CA THR A 248 -8.24 13.14 7.99
C THR A 248 -9.52 13.49 8.76
N GLY A 249 -10.55 12.65 8.67
CA GLY A 249 -11.77 12.77 9.48
C GLY A 249 -11.49 12.63 10.98
N LEU A 250 -10.75 11.60 11.37
CA LEU A 250 -10.33 11.41 12.77
C LEU A 250 -9.49 12.59 13.30
N ALA A 251 -8.52 13.07 12.51
CA ALA A 251 -7.71 14.23 12.87
C ALA A 251 -8.58 15.49 13.02
N ARG A 252 -9.55 15.73 12.13
CA ARG A 252 -10.51 16.84 12.25
C ARG A 252 -11.32 16.74 13.53
N VAL A 253 -11.80 15.55 13.91
CA VAL A 253 -12.55 15.34 15.17
C VAL A 253 -11.67 15.61 16.38
N VAL A 254 -10.42 15.12 16.41
CA VAL A 254 -9.48 15.38 17.52
C VAL A 254 -9.18 16.87 17.64
N VAL A 255 -8.89 17.55 16.53
CA VAL A 255 -8.64 18.99 16.51
C VAL A 255 -9.88 19.78 16.95
N ALA A 256 -11.06 19.41 16.47
CA ALA A 256 -12.32 20.04 16.86
C ALA A 256 -12.62 19.84 18.36
N ALA A 257 -12.42 18.62 18.88
CA ALA A 257 -12.59 18.32 20.30
C ALA A 257 -11.59 19.07 21.18
N ALA A 258 -10.33 19.17 20.76
CA ALA A 258 -9.31 19.95 21.47
C ALA A 258 -9.64 21.45 21.47
N ARG A 259 -10.06 22.00 20.33
CA ARG A 259 -10.45 23.41 20.19
C ARG A 259 -11.70 23.75 20.99
N ASN A 260 -12.68 22.85 21.01
CA ASN A 260 -13.94 23.03 21.71
C ASN A 260 -13.92 22.48 23.15
N ARG A 261 -12.75 22.10 23.69
CA ARG A 261 -12.62 21.53 25.04
C ARG A 261 -13.12 22.45 26.16
N LYS A 262 -13.14 23.77 25.91
CA LYS A 262 -13.61 24.79 26.86
C LYS A 262 -15.08 25.19 26.66
N VAL A 263 -15.75 24.62 25.66
CA VAL A 263 -17.18 24.87 25.43
C VAL A 263 -17.95 24.06 26.47
N SER A 264 -18.49 24.75 27.48
CA SER A 264 -19.48 24.18 28.36
C SER A 264 -20.77 23.97 27.57
N VAL A 265 -21.04 22.73 27.16
CA VAL A 265 -22.35 22.36 26.62
C VAL A 265 -23.32 22.37 27.80
N VAL A 266 -23.98 23.49 28.03
CA VAL A 266 -25.17 23.55 28.89
C VAL A 266 -26.28 22.87 28.10
N ALA A 267 -26.33 21.54 28.17
CA ALA A 267 -27.48 20.80 27.69
C ALA A 267 -28.63 21.05 28.67
N SER A 268 -29.58 21.90 28.28
CA SER A 268 -30.89 21.87 28.91
C SER A 268 -31.43 20.45 28.75
N LYS A 269 -31.95 19.87 29.82
CA LYS A 269 -32.34 18.45 29.92
C LYS A 269 -33.37 18.01 28.85
N GLU A 270 -33.96 18.97 28.14
CA GLU A 270 -35.03 18.77 27.16
C GLU A 270 -34.55 18.61 25.70
N ASP A 271 -33.31 18.97 25.35
CA ASP A 271 -32.83 19.01 23.94
C ASP A 271 -31.74 17.97 23.57
N LEU A 272 -31.47 16.99 24.43
CA LEU A 272 -30.52 15.90 24.13
C LEU A 272 -31.15 14.87 23.16
N LYS A 273 -31.15 15.18 21.86
CA LYS A 273 -31.47 14.20 20.80
C LYS A 273 -30.24 13.34 20.54
N PHE A 274 -30.22 12.13 21.11
CA PHE A 274 -29.24 11.10 20.74
C PHE A 274 -29.55 10.60 19.32
N TYR A 275 -28.57 10.70 18.43
CA TYR A 275 -28.69 10.20 17.07
C TYR A 275 -28.61 8.67 17.08
N TYR A 276 -29.76 8.00 17.17
CA TYR A 276 -29.84 6.58 16.87
C TYR A 276 -29.83 6.42 15.35
N GLY A 277 -28.73 5.89 14.80
CA GLY A 277 -28.67 5.51 13.39
C GLY A 277 -29.79 4.52 13.04
N PRO A 278 -30.28 4.49 11.78
CA PRO A 278 -31.41 3.66 11.41
C PRO A 278 -31.11 2.19 11.73
N ARG A 279 -31.86 1.62 12.66
CA ARG A 279 -31.83 0.19 12.96
C ARG A 279 -32.47 -0.52 11.77
N ARG A 280 -31.66 -1.21 10.98
CA ARG A 280 -32.14 -2.00 9.85
C ARG A 280 -32.82 -3.26 10.41
N GLY A 281 -34.15 -3.25 10.49
CA GLY A 281 -34.96 -4.42 10.84
C GLY A 281 -36.28 -4.07 11.52
N ASP A 282 -37.35 -4.41 10.81
CA ASP A 282 -38.76 -4.57 11.17
C ASP A 282 -39.71 -3.39 11.04
N ASP A 283 -40.81 -3.73 10.36
CA ASP A 283 -41.86 -2.94 9.77
C ASP A 283 -42.82 -2.31 10.80
N ASP A 284 -43.51 -1.28 10.29
CA ASP A 284 -44.78 -0.70 10.77
C ASP A 284 -44.84 -0.08 12.18
N VAL A 285 -44.61 1.24 12.26
CA VAL A 285 -45.55 2.17 12.94
C VAL A 285 -45.50 3.54 12.25
N LYS A 286 -46.62 3.94 11.63
CA LYS A 286 -46.91 5.32 11.23
C LYS A 286 -47.02 6.21 12.47
N THR A 287 -46.15 7.21 12.59
CA THR A 287 -46.48 8.43 13.33
C THR A 287 -46.05 9.64 12.51
N GLY A 288 -47.03 10.49 12.19
CA GLY A 288 -46.84 11.73 11.47
C GLY A 288 -46.21 12.81 12.34
N GLY A 289 -45.42 13.66 11.71
CA GLY A 289 -44.78 14.81 12.32
C GLY A 289 -43.73 15.37 11.37
N ASP A 290 -44.07 16.50 10.72
CA ASP A 290 -43.19 17.26 9.84
C ASP A 290 -41.85 17.59 10.51
N GLY A 291 -40.75 17.29 9.82
CA GLY A 291 -39.41 17.65 10.29
C GLY A 291 -38.30 16.70 9.86
N VAL A 292 -38.29 16.21 8.62
CA VAL A 292 -37.09 15.56 8.07
C VAL A 292 -36.09 16.66 7.74
N VAL A 293 -35.27 17.05 8.70
CA VAL A 293 -34.07 17.87 8.44
C VAL A 293 -33.06 16.94 7.77
N THR A 294 -32.83 17.15 6.49
CA THR A 294 -31.75 16.50 5.74
C THR A 294 -30.40 16.81 6.40
N PRO A 295 -29.48 15.83 6.54
CA PRO A 295 -28.17 16.08 7.12
C PRO A 295 -27.46 17.20 6.36
N SER A 296 -26.92 18.18 7.09
CA SER A 296 -26.10 19.23 6.52
C SER A 296 -24.83 18.63 5.91
N ASP A 297 -24.61 18.91 4.62
CA ASP A 297 -23.43 18.55 3.82
C ASP A 297 -22.12 19.25 4.27
N SER A 298 -22.07 19.78 5.50
CA SER A 298 -20.93 20.56 6.03
C SER A 298 -19.62 19.79 6.24
N PHE A 299 -19.55 18.52 5.80
CA PHE A 299 -18.34 17.70 5.83
C PHE A 299 -18.03 17.02 4.49
N ARG A 300 -18.36 17.66 3.36
CA ARG A 300 -17.63 17.40 2.11
C ARG A 300 -16.34 18.21 2.06
#